data_AF-A0A644X0N8-F1
#
_entry.id   AF-A0A644X0N8-F1
#
_cell.length_a   1.000
_cell.length_b   1.000
_cell.length_c   1.000
_cell.angle_alpha   90.00
_cell.angle_beta   90.00
_cell.angle_gamma   90.00
#
_symmetry.space_group_name_H-M   'P 1'
#
loop_
_entity.id
_entity.type
_entity.pdbx_description
1 polymer ?
#
loop_
_entity_poly.entity_id
_entity_poly.type
_entity_poly.pdbx_seq_one_letter_code
_entity_poly.pdbx_strand_id
1 'polypeptide(L)'
;MKALSISGFVLALLGIAAGIYNQLTYVAAYHAHLCKTTILSRADCQHTENMQLLLGQTVIIAGLLAFVMSLYPAIKIRKIYFAYFGIFFSIICVLIGLMQATHMFDYTGYFVK
;
A
#
# COMPACT_ATOMS: atom_id res chain seq x y z
N MET A 1 3.90 15.85 21.47
CA MET A 1 4.04 15.84 19.99
C MET A 1 5.06 14.82 19.46
N LYS A 2 6.08 14.40 20.23
CA LYS A 2 6.96 13.28 19.83
C LYS A 2 6.18 11.97 19.61
N ALA A 3 5.25 11.64 20.50
CA ALA A 3 4.39 10.47 20.36
C ALA A 3 3.62 10.44 19.02
N LEU A 4 3.08 11.59 18.58
CA LEU A 4 2.35 11.70 17.31
C LEU A 4 3.25 11.43 16.08
N SER A 5 4.48 11.95 16.12
CA SER A 5 5.48 11.69 15.09
C SER A 5 5.94 10.22 15.07
N ILE A 6 6.09 9.60 16.23
CA ILE A 6 6.46 8.18 16.33
C ILE A 6 5.30 7.31 15.84
N SER A 7 4.06 7.60 16.22
CA SER A 7 2.90 6.86 15.75
C SER A 7 2.69 6.98 14.23
N GLY A 8 2.91 8.18 13.66
CA GLY A 8 2.85 8.38 12.21
C GLY A 8 3.92 7.57 11.47
N PHE A 9 5.15 7.57 12.00
CA PHE A 9 6.24 6.77 11.47
C PHE A 9 5.97 5.25 11.54
N VAL A 10 5.50 4.75 12.69
CA VAL A 10 5.15 3.33 12.86
C VAL A 10 4.00 2.93 11.94
N LEU A 11 2.98 3.79 11.79
CA LEU A 11 1.86 3.53 10.89
C LEU A 11 2.31 3.44 9.42
N ALA A 12 3.22 4.32 8.99
CA ALA A 12 3.80 4.25 7.65
C ALA A 12 4.54 2.92 7.42
N LEU A 13 5.33 2.45 8.41
CA LEU A 13 6.04 1.17 8.32
C LEU A 13 5.09 -0.02 8.25
N LEU A 14 4.02 -0.03 9.07
CA LEU A 14 3.00 -1.08 9.02
C LEU A 14 2.26 -1.09 7.67
N GLY A 15 1.96 0.08 7.11
CA GLY A 15 1.36 0.20 5.78
C GLY A 15 2.29 -0.34 4.68
N ILE A 16 3.59 -0.03 4.74
CA ILE A 16 4.57 -0.59 3.81
C ILE A 16 4.64 -2.12 3.94
N ALA A 17 4.70 -2.65 5.17
CA ALA A 17 4.71 -4.09 5.40
C ALA A 17 3.46 -4.78 4.85
N ALA A 18 2.28 -4.19 5.05
CA ALA A 18 1.03 -4.67 4.48
C ALA A 18 1.02 -4.60 2.94
N GLY A 19 1.57 -3.53 2.35
CA GLY A 19 1.74 -3.40 0.91
C GLY A 19 2.68 -4.46 0.34
N ILE A 20 3.82 -4.73 0.98
CA ILE A 20 4.73 -5.80 0.58
C ILE A 20 4.05 -7.17 0.69
N TYR A 21 3.32 -7.42 1.79
CA TYR A 21 2.55 -8.66 1.94
C TYR A 21 1.52 -8.84 0.82
N ASN A 22 0.81 -7.76 0.46
CA ASN A 22 -0.16 -7.80 -0.64
C ASN A 22 0.51 -8.11 -1.98
N GLN A 23 1.68 -7.51 -2.25
CA GLN A 23 2.47 -7.78 -3.45
C GLN A 23 2.90 -9.24 -3.54
N LEU A 24 3.39 -9.80 -2.44
CA LEU A 24 3.93 -11.16 -2.41
C LEU A 24 2.85 -12.24 -2.37
N THR A 25 1.67 -11.91 -1.86
CA THR A 25 0.59 -12.88 -1.68
C THR A 25 -0.42 -12.78 -2.80
N TYR A 26 -1.12 -11.66 -2.91
CA TYR A 26 -2.28 -11.54 -3.81
C TYR A 26 -1.88 -11.14 -5.22
N VAL A 27 -0.97 -10.17 -5.39
CA VAL A 27 -0.49 -9.80 -6.74
C VAL A 27 0.26 -10.97 -7.38
N ALA A 28 1.16 -11.62 -6.62
CA ALA A 28 1.88 -12.79 -7.10
C ALA A 28 0.95 -13.99 -7.39
N ALA A 29 -0.03 -14.27 -6.51
CA ALA A 29 -1.03 -15.31 -6.76
C ALA A 29 -1.88 -15.00 -8.00
N TYR A 30 -2.33 -13.75 -8.16
CA TYR A 30 -3.11 -13.33 -9.32
C TYR A 30 -2.35 -13.57 -10.63
N HIS A 31 -1.04 -13.25 -10.65
CA HIS A 31 -0.19 -13.54 -11.81
C HIS A 31 0.16 -15.02 -11.99
N ALA A 32 0.35 -15.77 -10.91
CA ALA A 32 0.62 -17.22 -10.99
C ALA A 32 -0.62 -18.02 -11.43
N HIS A 33 -1.81 -17.52 -11.11
CA HIS A 33 -3.09 -18.18 -11.38
C HIS A 33 -3.82 -17.68 -12.62
N LEU A 34 -3.31 -16.65 -13.32
CA LEU A 34 -3.79 -16.07 -14.59
C LEU A 34 -4.95 -16.88 -15.18
N CYS A 35 -6.15 -16.47 -14.79
CA CYS A 35 -7.34 -17.30 -14.59
C CYS A 35 -7.45 -18.47 -15.60
N LYS A 36 -6.96 -19.66 -15.21
CA LYS A 36 -7.15 -20.88 -16.00
C LYS A 36 -8.65 -21.13 -16.18
N THR A 37 -9.06 -21.63 -17.33
CA THR A 37 -10.45 -21.61 -17.85
C THR A 37 -11.52 -22.37 -17.05
N THR A 38 -11.20 -22.93 -15.88
CA THR A 38 -12.14 -23.67 -15.04
C THR A 38 -12.97 -22.73 -14.15
N ILE A 39 -14.24 -23.08 -13.90
CA ILE A 39 -15.18 -22.26 -13.09
C ILE A 39 -14.64 -22.00 -11.68
N LEU A 40 -13.99 -23.00 -11.07
CA LEU A 40 -13.33 -22.86 -9.76
C LEU A 40 -12.20 -21.83 -9.80
N SER A 41 -11.38 -21.87 -10.85
CA SER A 41 -10.26 -20.94 -11.04
C SER A 41 -10.70 -19.50 -11.32
N ARG A 42 -11.92 -19.27 -11.83
CA ARG A 42 -12.48 -17.91 -11.96
C ARG A 42 -12.91 -17.31 -10.63
N ALA A 43 -13.52 -18.11 -9.75
CA ALA A 43 -13.92 -17.65 -8.42
C ALA A 43 -12.70 -17.27 -7.57
N ASP A 44 -11.64 -18.09 -7.62
CA ASP A 44 -10.37 -17.81 -6.94
C ASP A 44 -9.67 -16.57 -7.52
N CYS A 45 -9.74 -16.38 -8.83
CA CYS A 45 -9.19 -15.19 -9.51
C CYS A 45 -9.87 -13.91 -9.02
N GLN A 46 -11.21 -13.89 -9.01
CA GLN A 46 -12.00 -12.74 -8.59
C GLN A 46 -11.81 -12.44 -7.10
N HIS A 47 -11.66 -13.47 -6.26
CA HIS A 47 -11.34 -13.27 -4.85
C HIS A 47 -9.95 -12.63 -4.66
N THR A 48 -8.95 -13.11 -5.40
CA THR A 48 -7.57 -12.62 -5.31
C THR A 48 -7.46 -11.17 -5.80
N GLU A 49 -8.11 -10.84 -6.90
CA GLU A 49 -8.20 -9.47 -7.43
C GLU A 49 -8.88 -8.52 -6.42
N ASN A 50 -10.01 -8.93 -5.85
CA ASN A 50 -10.71 -8.14 -4.85
C ASN A 50 -9.86 -7.90 -3.60
N MET A 51 -9.12 -8.92 -3.13
CA MET A 51 -8.23 -8.79 -1.98
C MET A 51 -7.02 -7.90 -2.29
N GLN A 52 -6.46 -8.00 -3.48
CA GLN A 52 -5.40 -7.10 -3.95
C GLN A 52 -5.84 -5.64 -3.89
N LEU A 53 -7.02 -5.33 -4.46
CA LEU A 53 -7.56 -3.97 -4.49
C LEU A 53 -7.89 -3.47 -3.09
N LEU A 54 -8.54 -4.29 -2.26
CA LEU A 54 -8.90 -3.94 -0.89
C LEU A 54 -7.67 -3.59 -0.08
N LEU A 55 -6.65 -4.46 -0.09
CA LEU A 55 -5.41 -4.22 0.64
C LEU A 55 -4.65 -3.00 0.09
N GLY A 56 -4.58 -2.84 -1.23
CA GLY A 56 -4.00 -1.65 -1.86
C GLY A 56 -4.66 -0.35 -1.37
N GLN A 57 -6.01 -0.31 -1.31
CA GLN A 57 -6.76 0.84 -0.80
C GLN A 57 -6.50 1.08 0.70
N THR A 58 -6.45 0.02 1.52
CA THR A 58 -6.14 0.17 2.95
C THR A 58 -4.73 0.72 3.19
N VAL A 59 -3.75 0.31 2.37
CA VAL A 59 -2.38 0.83 2.41
C VAL A 59 -2.33 2.31 2.04
N ILE A 60 -3.09 2.74 1.02
CA ILE A 60 -3.22 4.17 0.67
C ILE A 60 -3.79 4.97 1.85
N ILE A 61 -4.89 4.51 2.46
CA ILE A 61 -5.52 5.20 3.59
C ILE A 61 -4.56 5.27 4.78
N ALA A 62 -3.87 4.18 5.10
CA ALA A 62 -2.87 4.15 6.17
C ALA A 62 -1.71 5.11 5.88
N GLY A 63 -1.23 5.17 4.63
CA GLY A 63 -0.21 6.11 4.18
C GLY A 63 -0.65 7.57 4.32
N LEU A 64 -1.87 7.92 3.91
CA LEU A 64 -2.41 9.28 4.05
C LEU A 64 -2.56 9.69 5.53
N LEU A 65 -3.06 8.79 6.38
CA LEU A 65 -3.15 9.04 7.82
C LEU A 65 -1.76 9.24 8.43
N ALA A 66 -0.80 8.39 8.09
CA ALA A 66 0.58 8.53 8.54
C ALA A 66 1.22 9.85 8.09
N PHE A 67 0.92 10.30 6.85
CA PHE A 67 1.36 11.59 6.32
C PHE A 67 0.81 12.75 7.15
N VAL A 68 -0.50 12.80 7.39
CA VAL A 68 -1.14 13.87 8.18
C VAL A 68 -0.59 13.90 9.61
N MET A 69 -0.45 12.73 10.24
CA MET A 69 0.10 12.61 11.60
C MET A 69 1.57 13.05 11.69
N SER A 70 2.34 12.90 10.61
CA SER A 70 3.75 13.29 10.55
C SER A 70 3.94 14.75 10.09
N LEU A 71 3.01 15.28 9.29
CA LEU A 71 3.06 16.65 8.76
C LEU A 71 2.83 17.70 9.85
N TYR A 72 1.84 17.49 10.72
CA TYR A 72 1.54 18.41 11.82
C TYR A 72 2.75 18.67 12.75
N PRO A 73 3.44 17.64 13.29
CA PRO A 73 4.63 17.87 14.12
C PRO A 73 5.82 18.41 13.33
N ALA A 74 5.96 18.12 12.02
CA ALA A 74 7.03 18.66 11.19
C ALA A 74 6.92 20.19 11.01
N ILE A 75 5.70 20.70 10.81
CA ILE A 75 5.44 22.15 10.66
C ILE A 75 5.64 22.87 12.00
N LYS A 76 5.18 22.27 13.10
CA LYS A 76 5.12 22.93 14.41
C LYS A 76 6.40 22.76 15.24
N ILE A 77 7.19 21.70 15.03
CA ILE A 77 8.48 21.47 15.71
C ILE A 77 9.54 21.04 14.68
N ARG A 78 10.34 22.00 14.21
CA ARG A 78 11.38 21.81 13.18
C ARG A 78 12.51 20.83 13.54
N LYS A 79 12.65 20.38 14.80
CA LYS A 79 13.76 19.53 15.27
C LYS A 79 13.38 18.05 15.49
N ILE A 80 12.22 17.59 15.04
CA ILE A 80 11.82 16.18 15.16
C ILE A 80 12.09 15.46 13.85
N TYR A 81 13.28 14.84 13.73
CA TYR A 81 13.68 14.07 12.54
C TYR A 81 12.70 12.94 12.20
N PHE A 82 12.10 12.30 13.21
CA PHE A 82 11.07 11.26 13.01
C PHE A 82 9.85 11.74 12.21
N ALA A 83 9.52 13.04 12.26
CA ALA A 83 8.39 13.58 11.51
C ALA A 83 8.70 13.66 10.01
N TYR A 84 9.94 14.04 9.67
CA TYR A 84 10.42 14.04 8.30
C TYR A 84 10.55 12.62 7.73
N PHE A 85 11.07 11.68 8.51
CA PHE A 85 11.07 10.27 8.11
C PHE A 85 9.65 9.71 7.95
N GLY A 86 8.74 10.03 8.87
CA GLY A 86 7.33 9.65 8.75
C GLY A 86 6.68 10.15 7.46
N ILE A 87 6.95 11.41 7.07
CA ILE A 87 6.50 11.97 5.79
C ILE A 87 7.08 11.16 4.61
N PHE A 88 8.39 10.94 4.59
CA PHE A 88 9.03 10.18 3.52
C PHE A 88 8.46 8.77 3.36
N PHE A 89 8.36 8.00 4.45
CA PHE A 89 7.80 6.65 4.41
C PHE A 89 6.31 6.63 4.10
N SER A 90 5.55 7.65 4.52
CA SER A 90 4.13 7.75 4.16
C SER A 90 3.91 7.95 2.66
N ILE A 91 4.79 8.71 1.99
CA ILE A 91 4.77 8.85 0.53
C ILE A 91 5.06 7.50 -0.13
N ILE A 92 6.08 6.77 0.33
CA ILE A 92 6.40 5.43 -0.17
C ILE A 92 5.20 4.48 0.03
N CYS A 93 4.57 4.50 1.20
CA CYS A 93 3.39 3.71 1.52
C CYS A 93 2.25 3.98 0.53
N VAL A 94 1.93 5.26 0.29
CA VAL A 94 0.90 5.66 -0.67
C VAL A 94 1.25 5.21 -2.09
N LEU A 95 2.51 5.34 -2.49
CA LEU A 95 2.97 4.86 -3.80
C LEU A 95 2.75 3.36 -3.93
N ILE A 96 3.20 2.53 -2.97
CA ILE A 96 3.00 1.08 -2.98
C ILE A 96 1.52 0.72 -3.09
N GLY A 97 0.66 1.37 -2.29
CA GLY A 97 -0.78 1.14 -2.35
C GLY A 97 -1.38 1.52 -3.70
N LEU A 98 -0.95 2.64 -4.30
CA LEU A 98 -1.33 3.05 -5.66
C LEU A 98 -0.90 2.01 -6.70
N MET A 99 0.32 1.46 -6.62
CA MET A 99 0.81 0.45 -7.58
C MET A 99 -0.17 -0.74 -7.68
N GLN A 100 -0.73 -1.13 -6.53
CA GLN A 100 -1.58 -2.32 -6.40
C GLN A 100 -3.06 -2.04 -6.66
N ALA A 101 -3.54 -0.87 -6.24
CA ALA A 101 -4.94 -0.49 -6.34
C ALA A 101 -5.35 0.01 -7.73
N THR A 102 -4.42 0.58 -8.52
CA THR A 102 -4.72 1.11 -9.86
C THR A 102 -4.12 0.27 -10.98
N HIS A 103 -3.47 -0.85 -10.67
CA HIS A 103 -2.68 -1.63 -11.62
C HIS A 103 -1.61 -0.79 -12.38
N MET A 104 -1.18 0.36 -11.83
CA MET A 104 -0.31 1.32 -12.53
C MET A 104 1.04 0.75 -12.97
N PHE A 105 1.47 -0.32 -12.32
CA PHE A 105 2.74 -1.00 -12.56
C PHE A 105 2.52 -2.48 -12.87
N ASP A 106 1.38 -2.82 -13.45
CA ASP A 106 1.16 -4.14 -14.01
C ASP A 106 1.97 -4.26 -15.32
N TYR A 107 3.29 -4.50 -15.18
CA TYR A 107 4.23 -4.67 -16.30
C TYR A 107 3.95 -5.94 -17.12
N THR A 108 2.94 -6.73 -16.73
CA THR A 108 2.56 -7.96 -17.41
C THR A 108 1.86 -7.71 -18.75
N GLY A 109 1.57 -6.45 -19.13
CA GLY A 109 1.14 -6.11 -20.48
C GLY A 109 -0.28 -6.55 -20.84
N TYR A 110 -1.10 -6.94 -19.87
CA TYR A 110 -2.43 -7.51 -20.13
C TYR A 110 -3.57 -6.48 -20.24
N PHE A 111 -3.30 -5.18 -20.02
CA PHE A 111 -4.24 -4.09 -20.33
C PHE A 111 -4.00 -3.47 -21.73
N VAL A 112 -3.49 -4.25 -22.69
CA VAL A 112 -3.73 -3.94 -24.10
C VAL A 112 -5.17 -4.35 -24.38
N LYS A 113 -6.06 -3.35 -24.38
CA LYS A 113 -7.42 -3.47 -24.94
C LYS A 113 -7.38 -4.01 -26.37
#